data_AF-A0A2R3IKV4-F1
#
_entry.id   AF-A0A2R3IKV4-F1
#
_cell.length_a   1.000
_cell.length_b   1.000
_cell.length_c   1.000
_cell.angle_alpha   90.00
_cell.angle_beta   90.00
_cell.angle_gamma   90.00
#
_symmetry.space_group_name_H-M   'P 1'
#
loop_
_entity.id
_entity.type
_entity.pdbx_description
1 polymer ?
#
loop_
_entity_poly.entity_id
_entity_poly.type
_entity_poly.pdbx_seq_one_letter_code
_entity_poly.pdbx_strand_id
1 'polypeptide(L)'
;MLGQLLVAGRAVSPHYWIEVGLFRIDYRARMWLGSDPEIPHGVFPLDGRPSAQYTGIRVQIDPLLPSVYEILIMPPFGISPPEAR
;
A
#
# COMPACT_ATOMS: atom_id res chain seq x y z
N MET A 1 3.55 0.18 7.89
CA MET A 1 4.03 1.52 8.27
C MET A 1 2.91 2.52 8.09
N LEU A 2 2.81 3.52 8.96
CA LEU A 2 1.85 4.63 8.87
C LEU A 2 2.61 5.94 9.01
N GLY A 3 2.37 6.88 8.10
CA GLY A 3 2.96 8.21 8.19
C GLY A 3 2.68 9.07 6.97
N GLN A 4 3.72 9.76 6.49
CA GLN A 4 3.68 10.65 5.35
C GLN A 4 4.61 10.15 4.24
N LEU A 5 4.16 10.31 3.00
CA LEU A 5 4.98 10.21 1.80
C LEU A 5 5.08 11.59 1.15
N LEU A 6 6.31 12.06 0.91
CA LEU A 6 6.62 13.28 0.17
C LEU A 6 7.38 12.93 -1.11
N VAL A 7 6.86 13.36 -2.27
CA VAL A 7 7.50 13.19 -3.59
C VAL A 7 7.39 14.49 -4.36
N ALA A 8 8.52 15.04 -4.82
CA ALA A 8 8.56 16.28 -5.62
C ALA A 8 7.71 17.44 -5.05
N GLY A 9 7.75 17.63 -3.72
CA GLY A 9 6.98 18.69 -3.03
C GLY A 9 5.50 18.38 -2.80
N ARG A 10 4.99 17.22 -3.21
CA ARG A 10 3.62 16.77 -2.98
C ARG A 10 3.59 15.74 -1.85
N ALA A 11 2.68 15.92 -0.89
CA ALA A 11 2.58 15.06 0.27
C ALA A 11 1.22 14.35 0.35
N VAL A 12 1.22 13.11 0.85
CA VAL A 12 0.03 12.39 1.29
C VAL A 12 0.19 11.94 2.74
N SER A 13 -0.81 12.27 3.57
CA SER A 13 -0.90 11.87 4.98
C SER A 13 -2.38 11.82 5.40
N PRO A 14 -2.83 10.78 6.10
CA PRO A 14 -2.09 9.57 6.45
C PRO A 14 -1.83 8.69 5.23
N HIS A 15 -0.66 8.07 5.17
CA HIS A 15 -0.27 7.12 4.14
C HIS A 15 0.22 5.82 4.74
N TYR A 16 -0.22 4.70 4.16
CA TYR A 16 0.17 3.36 4.57
C TYR A 16 1.01 2.71 3.49
N TRP A 17 2.11 2.09 3.92
CA TRP A 17 2.96 1.24 3.10
C TRP A 17 3.46 0.07 3.93
N ILE A 18 4.04 -0.92 3.27
CA ILE A 18 4.58 -2.11 3.93
C ILE A 18 6.09 -2.13 3.73
N GLU A 19 6.83 -2.53 4.76
CA GLU A 19 8.27 -2.82 4.69
C GLU A 19 8.48 -4.27 5.12
N VAL A 20 9.18 -5.04 4.28
CA VAL A 20 9.51 -6.45 4.53
C VAL A 20 10.96 -6.68 4.10
N GLY A 21 11.82 -7.02 5.07
CA GLY A 21 13.25 -7.18 4.81
C GLY A 21 13.86 -5.90 4.23
N LEU A 22 14.43 -6.01 3.02
CA LEU A 22 15.05 -4.90 2.30
C LEU A 22 14.10 -4.24 1.28
N PHE A 23 12.82 -4.58 1.29
CA PHE A 23 11.84 -4.10 0.33
C PHE A 23 10.77 -3.22 0.97
N ARG A 24 10.32 -2.23 0.18
CA ARG A 24 9.13 -1.42 0.40
C ARG A 24 8.07 -1.79 -0.62
N ILE A 25 6.83 -1.88 -0.17
CA ILE A 25 5.66 -2.18 -0.98
C ILE A 25 4.68 -1.01 -0.83
N ASP A 26 4.37 -0.37 -1.95
CA ASP A 26 3.41 0.73 -1.99
C ASP A 26 2.62 0.67 -3.31
N TYR A 27 1.36 0.27 -3.25
CA TYR A 27 0.48 0.26 -4.41
C TYR A 27 -0.44 1.49 -4.47
N ARG A 28 -0.46 2.34 -3.43
CA ARG A 28 -1.48 3.37 -3.24
C ARG A 28 -0.97 4.79 -3.48
N ALA A 29 0.34 5.03 -3.44
CA ALA A 29 0.91 6.37 -3.66
C ALA A 29 0.41 7.05 -4.94
N ARG A 30 0.38 6.32 -6.07
CA ARG A 30 -0.11 6.86 -7.35
C ARG A 30 -1.58 7.22 -7.37
N MET A 31 -2.40 6.60 -6.53
CA MET A 31 -3.82 6.95 -6.40
C MET A 31 -4.00 8.36 -5.85
N TRP A 32 -3.07 8.81 -4.99
CA TRP A 32 -3.15 10.10 -4.31
C TRP A 32 -2.34 11.19 -5.00
N LEU A 33 -1.12 10.87 -5.47
CA LEU A 33 -0.16 11.85 -5.97
C LEU A 33 -0.14 11.95 -7.51
N GLY A 34 -0.84 11.05 -8.21
CA GLY A 34 -0.89 10.93 -9.66
C GLY A 34 -0.03 9.79 -10.22
N SER A 35 -0.03 9.64 -11.55
CA SER A 35 0.60 8.52 -12.26
C SER A 35 2.03 8.77 -12.73
N ASP A 36 2.69 9.81 -12.23
CA ASP A 36 4.09 10.13 -12.57
C ASP A 36 5.02 8.93 -12.27
N PRO A 37 5.94 8.56 -13.18
CA PRO A 37 6.93 7.50 -12.96
C PRO A 37 7.77 7.66 -11.68
N GLU A 38 8.00 8.89 -11.22
CA GLU A 38 8.71 9.20 -9.98
C GLU A 38 7.90 8.84 -8.73
N ILE A 39 6.58 8.78 -8.85
CA ILE A 39 5.72 8.37 -7.74
C ILE A 39 5.85 6.85 -7.58
N PRO A 40 6.26 6.38 -6.37
CA PRO A 40 6.46 4.97 -6.12
C PRO A 40 5.21 4.14 -6.41
N HIS A 41 5.43 2.95 -6.96
CA HIS A 41 4.36 1.98 -7.16
C HIS A 41 4.94 0.57 -7.25
N GLY A 42 4.32 -0.37 -6.54
CA GLY A 42 4.73 -1.77 -6.53
C GLY A 42 5.70 -2.11 -5.41
N VAL A 43 6.62 -3.02 -5.71
CA VAL A 43 7.65 -3.53 -4.80
C VAL A 43 9.01 -2.99 -5.25
N PHE A 44 9.77 -2.39 -4.34
CA PHE A 44 11.08 -1.81 -4.65
C PHE A 44 12.00 -1.86 -3.42
N PRO A 45 13.34 -1.83 -3.58
CA PRO A 45 14.28 -1.74 -2.47
C PRO A 45 14.02 -0.50 -1.60
N LEU A 46 14.33 -0.54 -0.30
CA LEU A 46 14.13 0.59 0.62
C LEU A 46 14.78 1.90 0.13
N ASP A 47 15.92 1.79 -0.55
CA ASP A 47 16.73 2.86 -1.15
C ASP A 47 16.47 3.05 -2.67
N GLY A 48 15.60 2.24 -3.27
CA GLY A 48 15.36 2.23 -4.72
C GLY A 48 14.56 3.43 -5.27
N ARG A 49 14.11 4.36 -4.42
CA ARG A 49 13.33 5.55 -4.80
C ARG A 49 13.83 6.80 -4.04
N PRO A 50 15.00 7.37 -4.40
CA PRO A 50 15.60 8.48 -3.66
C PRO A 50 14.77 9.78 -3.73
N SER A 51 13.93 9.94 -4.76
CA SER A 51 12.99 11.07 -4.91
C SER A 51 11.78 11.01 -3.95
N ALA A 52 11.59 9.88 -3.26
CA ALA A 52 10.47 9.66 -2.35
C ALA A 52 10.92 9.57 -0.90
N GLN A 53 10.40 10.46 -0.06
CA GLN A 53 10.68 10.50 1.37
C GLN A 53 9.52 9.90 2.15
N TYR A 54 9.77 8.78 2.81
CA TYR A 54 8.82 8.09 3.67
C TYR A 54 9.18 8.39 5.13
N THR A 55 8.28 9.04 5.85
CA THR A 55 8.45 9.32 7.28
C THR A 55 7.26 8.74 8.02
N GLY A 56 7.49 7.79 8.92
CA GLY A 56 6.39 7.17 9.66
C GLY A 56 6.84 6.18 10.70
N ILE A 57 5.85 5.59 11.35
CA ILE A 57 6.03 4.63 12.42
C ILE A 57 5.59 3.24 11.98
N ARG A 58 6.18 2.21 12.60
CA ARG A 58 5.66 0.86 12.52
C ARG A 58 4.33 0.84 13.27
N VAL A 59 3.31 0.33 12.61
CA VAL A 59 1.99 0.09 13.21
C VAL A 59 1.74 -1.40 13.21
N GLN A 60 1.27 -1.90 14.34
CA GLN A 60 0.69 -3.23 14.44
C GLN A 60 -0.74 -3.11 13.90
N ILE A 61 -1.08 -3.91 12.90
CA ILE A 61 -2.47 -4.05 12.45
C ILE A 61 -2.88 -5.44 12.90
N ASP A 62 -3.85 -5.49 13.81
CA ASP A 62 -4.42 -6.76 14.23
C ASP A 62 -5.10 -7.43 13.04
N PRO A 63 -5.09 -8.78 12.98
CA PRO A 63 -5.86 -9.49 11.98
C PRO A 63 -7.30 -8.99 11.95
N LEU A 64 -7.85 -8.87 10.75
CA LEU A 64 -9.26 -8.54 10.60
C LEU A 64 -10.09 -9.55 11.39
N LEU A 65 -11.18 -9.07 12.01
CA LEU A 65 -12.19 -9.96 12.55
C LEU A 65 -12.62 -10.93 11.44
N PRO A 66 -12.82 -12.22 11.74
CA PRO A 66 -13.16 -13.21 10.72
C PRO A 66 -14.32 -12.76 9.82
N SER A 67 -15.37 -12.16 10.40
CA SER A 67 -16.51 -11.64 9.64
C SER A 67 -16.13 -10.55 8.63
N VAL A 68 -15.19 -9.65 8.97
CA VAL A 68 -14.74 -8.58 8.06
C VAL A 68 -13.88 -9.17 6.94
N TYR A 69 -13.02 -10.13 7.26
CA TYR A 69 -12.24 -10.85 6.26
C TYR A 69 -13.16 -11.54 5.23
N GLU A 70 -14.15 -12.31 5.70
CA GLU A 70 -15.13 -12.98 4.84
C GLU A 70 -15.88 -12.01 3.94
N ILE A 71 -16.31 -10.85 4.47
CA ILE A 71 -16.97 -9.81 3.67
C ILE A 71 -16.04 -9.26 2.58
N LEU A 72 -14.76 -9.03 2.89
CA LEU A 72 -13.80 -8.45 1.93
C LEU A 72 -13.35 -9.41 0.84
N ILE A 73 -13.39 -10.73 1.10
CA ILE A 73 -13.09 -11.76 0.08
C ILE A 73 -14.35 -12.26 -0.62
N MET A 74 -15.54 -11.87 -0.15
CA MET A 74 -16.80 -12.27 -0.76
C MET A 74 -16.80 -11.78 -2.21
N PRO A 75 -17.08 -12.66 -3.19
CA PRO A 75 -17.19 -12.21 -4.56
C PRO A 75 -18.32 -11.17 -4.69
N PRO A 76 -18.21 -10.21 -5.61
CA PRO A 76 -19.29 -9.27 -5.87
C PRO A 76 -20.59 -10.05 -6.14
N PHE A 77 -21.72 -9.56 -5.61
CA PHE A 77 -23.01 -10.20 -5.83
C PHE A 77 -23.23 -10.52 -7.32
N GLY A 78 -23.42 -11.80 -7.64
CA GLY A 78 -23.63 -12.28 -9.02
C GLY A 78 -22.39 -12.82 -9.75
N ILE A 79 -21.22 -12.88 -9.10
CA ILE A 79 -20.02 -13.53 -9.66
C ILE A 79 -19.72 -14.78 -8.83
N SER A 80 -19.75 -15.96 -9.46
CA SER A 80 -19.30 -17.20 -8.81
C SER A 80 -17.81 -17.09 -8.44
N PRO A 81 -17.35 -17.66 -7.31
CA PRO A 81 -15.92 -17.72 -7.02
C PRO A 81 -15.17 -18.37 -8.21
N PRO A 82 -13.98 -17.89 -8.58
CA PRO A 82 -13.18 -18.60 -9.56
C PRO A 82 -12.88 -20.01 -9.02
N GLU A 83 -13.14 -21.03 -9.84
CA GLU A 83 -12.81 -22.41 -9.50
C GLU A 83 -11.30 -22.50 -9.22
N ALA A 84 -10.94 -23.06 -8.07
CA ALA A 84 -9.55 -23.33 -7.74
C ALA A 84 -9.00 -24.34 -8.76
N ARG A 85 -7.94 -23.95 -9.48
CA ARG A 85 -7.14 -24.86 -10.31
C ARG A 85 -6.12 -25.61 -9.47
#